data_AF-A0A8S9U1I6-F1
#
_entry.id   AF-A0A8S9U1I6-F1
#
_cell.length_a   1.000
_cell.length_b   1.000
_cell.length_c   1.000
_cell.angle_alpha   90.00
_cell.angle_beta   90.00
_cell.angle_gamma   90.00
#
_symmetry.space_group_name_H-M   'P 1'
#
loop_
_entity.id
_entity.type
_entity.pdbx_description
1 polymer ?
#
loop_
_entity_poly.entity_id
_entity_poly.type
_entity_poly.pdbx_seq_one_letter_code
_entity_poly.pdbx_strand_id
1 'polypeptide(L)'
;MPSVEDWAYMDTLRPPVYICLRRKTDLVDNDYEPMQLDGRVDKEEWAHVPWSEPFVDIEGPERKPKDFPLTRFKMMYDDDTLYVGAELIESKIWGTLTQKNSTMYHENDFEVFFNPDGSRHHYYELEVNCLNTIWELLLHRPYKDGYSIENPFNLVSVRSAVFVDGLTNAPETPSVRWCVEMSWSLAELQQFNKLRFRRDIDEPLSSRAQSERASIATPRPPSGPGKTARPAVTTGKTQAGDVWRVNFSRVQYDLETVVDVDTNQLKYQKVPDKREDNIVWAPTGVIDIHRPERWGFVFFSSENELPGGELELASAMTGFLEAQMAIERVLDAVYYRQRAFRASHGGYASSMEMLYTESSSGLQGDDKKWLNAFPHSELLRRYELDFPVLSCRSDLVDKDELSGRNTSRRYAPALDQQDEHFDERTLVKNFVPPPPPVLSPRSQEITNLESCGLYSNYTAILRSATQTWNISQDGRLWRTP
;
A
#
# COMPACT_ATOMS: atom_id res chain seq x y z
N MET A 1 -17.97 -0.75 0.23
CA MET A 1 -17.39 -2.04 0.67
C MET A 1 -17.73 -3.07 -0.39
N PRO A 2 -16.76 -3.85 -0.88
CA PRO A 2 -17.04 -4.93 -1.83
C PRO A 2 -18.13 -5.86 -1.28
N SER A 3 -19.03 -6.30 -2.15
CA SER A 3 -20.02 -7.33 -1.83
C SER A 3 -19.35 -8.70 -1.64
N VAL A 4 -20.13 -9.70 -1.21
CA VAL A 4 -19.65 -11.10 -1.14
C VAL A 4 -19.27 -11.61 -2.54
N GLU A 5 -20.03 -11.22 -3.57
CA GLU A 5 -19.75 -11.55 -4.97
C GLU A 5 -18.48 -10.86 -5.47
N ASP A 6 -18.25 -9.61 -5.07
CA ASP A 6 -17.00 -8.91 -5.36
C ASP A 6 -15.81 -9.60 -4.73
N TRP A 7 -15.89 -9.98 -3.46
CA TRP A 7 -14.81 -10.72 -2.83
C TRP A 7 -14.55 -12.05 -3.54
N ALA A 8 -15.59 -12.83 -3.86
CA ALA A 8 -15.45 -14.11 -4.53
C ALA A 8 -14.72 -13.97 -5.87
N TYR A 9 -15.07 -12.94 -6.65
CA TYR A 9 -14.37 -12.62 -7.88
C TYR A 9 -12.94 -12.12 -7.64
N MET A 10 -12.73 -11.18 -6.73
CA MET A 10 -11.39 -10.67 -6.42
C MET A 10 -10.45 -11.80 -5.96
N ASP A 11 -10.94 -12.84 -5.30
CA ASP A 11 -10.15 -14.02 -4.91
C ASP A 11 -9.82 -14.96 -6.10
N THR A 12 -10.48 -14.84 -7.26
CA THR A 12 -10.06 -15.54 -8.48
C THR A 12 -8.85 -14.87 -9.13
N LEU A 13 -8.71 -13.56 -8.98
CA LEU A 13 -7.59 -12.80 -9.53
C LEU A 13 -6.25 -13.29 -8.94
N ARG A 14 -5.24 -13.37 -9.80
CA ARG A 14 -3.87 -13.73 -9.43
C ARG A 14 -2.98 -12.53 -9.71
N PRO A 15 -2.35 -11.94 -8.68
CA PRO A 15 -1.40 -10.87 -8.91
C PRO A 15 -0.26 -11.37 -9.82
N PRO A 16 0.08 -10.61 -10.88
CA PRO A 16 1.18 -10.96 -11.76
C PRO A 16 2.52 -10.87 -11.02
N VAL A 17 3.54 -11.52 -11.57
CA VAL A 17 4.93 -11.45 -11.09
C VAL A 17 5.81 -10.89 -12.20
N TYR A 18 6.68 -9.94 -11.86
CA TYR A 18 7.63 -9.32 -12.77
C TYR A 18 9.06 -9.50 -12.25
N ILE A 19 10.00 -9.76 -13.17
CA ILE A 19 11.43 -9.89 -12.86
C ILE A 19 12.10 -8.53 -13.11
N CYS A 20 12.55 -7.88 -12.04
CA CYS A 20 13.37 -6.66 -12.12
C CYS A 20 14.84 -7.07 -12.21
N LEU A 21 15.40 -6.99 -13.42
CA LEU A 21 16.79 -7.33 -13.69
C LEU A 21 17.74 -6.21 -13.25
N ARG A 22 19.00 -6.56 -13.02
CA ARG A 22 20.07 -5.60 -12.87
C ARG A 22 20.27 -4.80 -14.16
N ARG A 23 20.49 -3.50 -14.01
CA ARG A 23 20.92 -2.63 -15.12
C ARG A 23 22.30 -3.09 -15.60
N LYS A 24 22.50 -3.16 -16.92
CA LYS A 24 23.83 -3.28 -17.51
C LYS A 24 24.54 -1.94 -17.40
N THR A 25 25.67 -1.91 -16.70
CA THR A 25 26.53 -0.73 -16.57
C THR A 25 27.79 -0.96 -17.38
N ASP A 26 28.11 -0.05 -18.30
CA ASP A 26 29.40 -0.05 -18.98
C ASP A 26 30.48 0.37 -17.97
N LEU A 27 31.16 -0.61 -17.37
CA LEU A 27 32.20 -0.40 -16.34
C LEU A 27 33.51 0.15 -16.94
N VAL A 28 33.44 1.19 -17.76
CA VAL A 28 34.63 1.64 -18.50
C VAL A 28 35.66 2.33 -17.60
N ASP A 29 35.28 2.96 -16.46
CA ASP A 29 36.27 3.67 -15.62
C ASP A 29 35.95 3.77 -14.10
N ASN A 30 35.16 2.86 -13.52
CA ASN A 30 34.69 2.93 -12.10
C ASN A 30 33.86 4.18 -11.74
N ASP A 31 33.57 5.08 -12.68
CA ASP A 31 32.66 6.20 -12.45
C ASP A 31 31.21 5.75 -12.70
N TYR A 32 30.37 5.89 -11.67
CA TYR A 32 28.94 5.63 -11.76
C TYR A 32 28.26 6.73 -12.58
N GLU A 33 27.82 6.39 -13.78
CA GLU A 33 26.99 7.24 -14.63
C GLU A 33 25.52 6.81 -14.50
N PRO A 34 24.65 7.66 -13.90
CA PRO A 34 23.21 7.41 -13.88
C PRO A 34 22.68 7.37 -15.30
N MET A 35 21.73 6.46 -15.57
CA MET A 35 21.04 6.47 -16.86
C MET A 35 20.40 7.84 -17.13
N GLN A 36 20.68 8.40 -18.31
CA GLN A 36 20.06 9.64 -18.75
C GLN A 36 18.59 9.35 -19.11
N LEU A 37 17.67 10.12 -18.52
CA LEU A 37 16.24 9.99 -18.80
C LEU A 37 15.86 11.01 -19.87
N ASP A 38 15.38 10.52 -21.01
CA ASP A 38 14.91 11.29 -22.15
C ASP A 38 13.45 10.92 -22.53
N GLY A 39 12.83 10.05 -21.73
CA GLY A 39 11.47 9.55 -21.93
C GLY A 39 11.41 8.40 -22.92
N ARG A 40 12.54 7.96 -23.48
CA ARG A 40 12.58 6.91 -24.50
C ARG A 40 12.90 5.55 -23.90
N VAL A 41 12.00 4.60 -24.14
CA VAL A 41 12.09 3.20 -23.66
C VAL A 41 12.59 2.22 -24.73
N ASP A 42 12.93 2.74 -25.91
CA ASP A 42 13.46 2.01 -27.07
C ASP A 42 14.98 2.14 -27.24
N LYS A 43 15.68 2.76 -26.27
CA LYS A 43 17.14 2.83 -26.23
C LYS A 43 17.79 1.53 -25.74
N GLU A 44 19.09 1.40 -26.03
CA GLU A 44 19.87 0.19 -25.80
C GLU A 44 19.89 -0.25 -24.34
N GLU A 45 19.91 0.69 -23.40
CA GLU A 45 19.92 0.42 -21.96
C GLU A 45 18.66 -0.31 -21.45
N TRP A 46 17.55 -0.23 -22.20
CA TRP A 46 16.31 -0.95 -21.89
C TRP A 46 16.18 -2.27 -22.66
N ALA A 47 17.04 -2.56 -23.63
CA ALA A 47 16.85 -3.65 -24.59
C ALA A 47 16.91 -5.04 -23.94
N HIS A 48 17.67 -5.21 -22.86
CA HIS A 48 17.80 -6.48 -22.14
C HIS A 48 16.69 -6.74 -21.11
N VAL A 49 15.86 -5.74 -20.83
CA VAL A 49 14.81 -5.80 -19.79
C VAL A 49 13.49 -6.23 -20.42
N PRO A 50 12.78 -7.23 -19.84
CA PRO A 50 11.51 -7.69 -20.38
C PRO A 50 10.41 -6.63 -20.22
N TRP A 51 9.48 -6.59 -21.17
CA TRP A 51 8.23 -5.86 -20.99
C TRP A 51 7.32 -6.58 -19.98
N SER A 52 6.49 -5.82 -19.26
CA SER A 52 5.34 -6.36 -18.56
C SER A 52 4.31 -6.89 -19.54
N GLU A 53 3.40 -7.74 -19.04
CA GLU A 53 2.13 -7.98 -19.73
C GLU A 53 1.35 -6.65 -19.91
N PRO A 54 0.52 -6.52 -20.97
CA PRO A 54 -0.34 -5.37 -21.18
C PRO A 54 -1.30 -5.13 -20.02
N PHE A 55 -1.65 -3.86 -19.80
CA PHE A 55 -2.61 -3.50 -18.76
C PHE A 55 -4.03 -3.91 -19.15
N VAL A 56 -4.85 -4.18 -18.14
CA VAL A 56 -6.25 -4.60 -18.26
C VAL A 56 -7.14 -3.69 -17.42
N ASP A 57 -8.46 -3.77 -17.59
CA ASP A 57 -9.38 -3.03 -16.72
C ASP A 57 -9.13 -3.36 -15.23
N ILE A 58 -9.19 -2.35 -14.36
CA ILE A 58 -8.98 -2.51 -12.91
C ILE A 58 -9.94 -3.50 -12.25
N GLU A 59 -11.16 -3.64 -12.78
CA GLU A 59 -12.14 -4.63 -12.34
C GLU A 59 -11.84 -6.03 -12.92
N GLY A 60 -10.79 -6.16 -13.73
CA GLY A 60 -10.31 -7.40 -14.31
C GLY A 60 -11.00 -7.77 -15.63
N PRO A 61 -10.27 -8.50 -16.50
CA PRO A 61 -10.66 -8.74 -17.88
C PRO A 61 -11.93 -9.59 -18.04
N GLU A 62 -12.29 -10.41 -17.03
CA GLU A 62 -13.52 -11.19 -17.07
C GLU A 62 -14.77 -10.33 -16.84
N ARG A 63 -14.70 -9.33 -15.95
CA ARG A 63 -15.81 -8.41 -15.69
C ARG A 63 -15.96 -7.37 -16.80
N LYS A 64 -14.84 -6.92 -17.36
CA LYS A 64 -14.80 -5.91 -18.42
C LYS A 64 -13.81 -6.33 -19.53
N PRO A 65 -14.25 -7.20 -20.46
CA PRO A 65 -13.45 -7.62 -21.61
C PRO A 65 -13.45 -6.53 -22.68
N LYS A 66 -12.86 -5.38 -22.37
CA LYS A 66 -12.71 -4.24 -23.28
C LYS A 66 -11.26 -4.19 -23.77
N ASP A 67 -11.09 -3.96 -25.07
CA ASP A 67 -9.78 -3.65 -25.63
C ASP A 67 -9.41 -2.22 -25.29
N PHE A 68 -8.27 -2.06 -24.61
CA PHE A 68 -7.70 -0.77 -24.28
C PHE A 68 -6.45 -0.51 -25.14
N PRO A 69 -6.11 0.76 -25.39
CA PRO A 69 -4.83 1.08 -26.00
C PRO A 69 -3.68 0.48 -25.18
N LEU A 70 -2.74 -0.16 -25.88
CA LEU A 70 -1.62 -0.87 -25.25
C LEU A 70 -0.90 0.06 -24.26
N THR A 71 -0.79 -0.45 -23.03
CA THR A 71 0.01 0.16 -21.96
C THR A 71 0.83 -0.93 -21.31
N ARG A 72 2.13 -0.71 -21.15
CA ARG A 72 3.08 -1.68 -20.57
C ARG A 72 4.31 -0.96 -20.02
N PHE A 73 5.05 -1.63 -19.13
CA PHE A 73 6.24 -1.06 -18.53
C PHE A 73 7.46 -1.99 -18.60
N LYS A 74 8.63 -1.45 -18.28
CA LYS A 74 9.89 -2.12 -17.95
C LYS A 74 10.38 -1.61 -16.60
N MET A 75 11.02 -2.49 -15.83
CA MET A 75 11.76 -2.10 -14.61
C MET A 75 13.13 -2.75 -14.57
N MET A 76 14.11 -1.99 -14.14
CA MET A 76 15.45 -2.50 -13.80
C MET A 76 16.02 -1.71 -12.62
N TYR A 77 17.07 -2.22 -12.02
CA TYR A 77 17.70 -1.54 -10.88
C TYR A 77 19.22 -1.69 -10.90
N ASP A 78 19.92 -0.75 -10.28
CA ASP A 78 21.33 -0.89 -9.93
C ASP A 78 21.51 -0.87 -8.41
N ASP A 79 22.70 -0.54 -7.91
CA ASP A 79 22.98 -0.58 -6.47
C ASP A 79 22.21 0.47 -5.67
N ASP A 80 21.87 1.58 -6.29
CA ASP A 80 21.30 2.75 -5.60
C ASP A 80 20.01 3.25 -6.25
N THR A 81 19.72 2.89 -7.51
CA THR A 81 18.61 3.43 -8.30
C THR A 81 17.67 2.36 -8.82
N LEU A 82 16.37 2.60 -8.67
CA LEU A 82 15.30 1.91 -9.39
C LEU A 82 14.91 2.73 -10.61
N TYR A 83 14.74 2.07 -11.76
CA TYR A 83 14.29 2.68 -13.00
C TYR A 83 12.97 2.06 -13.45
N VAL A 84 12.04 2.89 -13.90
CA VAL A 84 10.79 2.50 -14.55
C VAL A 84 10.72 3.18 -15.90
N GLY A 85 10.42 2.42 -16.95
CA GLY A 85 10.07 2.94 -18.26
C GLY A 85 8.68 2.44 -18.64
N ALA A 86 7.80 3.28 -19.18
CA ALA A 86 6.49 2.85 -19.66
C ALA A 86 6.18 3.40 -21.06
N GLU A 87 5.41 2.62 -21.81
CA GLU A 87 4.91 2.97 -23.14
C GLU A 87 3.38 2.96 -23.11
N LEU A 88 2.78 4.05 -23.57
CA LEU A 88 1.35 4.25 -23.65
C LEU A 88 0.99 4.57 -25.10
N ILE A 89 0.34 3.64 -25.78
CA ILE A 89 -0.21 3.89 -27.12
C ILE A 89 -1.43 4.80 -26.96
N GLU A 90 -1.43 5.92 -27.67
CA GLU A 90 -2.46 6.95 -27.56
C GLU A 90 -2.41 7.88 -28.78
N SER A 91 -3.55 8.03 -29.45
CA SER A 91 -3.67 8.91 -30.62
C SER A 91 -4.08 10.34 -30.29
N LYS A 92 -4.54 10.60 -29.06
CA LYS A 92 -4.97 11.92 -28.57
C LYS A 92 -4.22 12.26 -27.29
N ILE A 93 -3.00 12.72 -27.44
CA ILE A 93 -2.11 13.01 -26.30
C ILE A 93 -2.47 14.38 -25.74
N TRP A 94 -2.99 14.40 -24.52
CA TRP A 94 -3.58 15.57 -23.89
C TRP A 94 -3.14 15.71 -22.43
N GLY A 95 -2.85 16.95 -22.04
CA GLY A 95 -2.50 17.32 -20.68
C GLY A 95 -2.56 18.83 -20.53
N THR A 96 -2.98 19.31 -19.36
CA THR A 96 -3.21 20.72 -19.05
C THR A 96 -2.53 21.12 -17.73
N LEU A 97 -2.33 20.18 -16.82
CA LEU A 97 -1.64 20.43 -15.57
C LEU A 97 -0.13 20.55 -15.80
N THR A 98 0.41 21.70 -15.44
CA THR A 98 1.85 22.03 -15.55
C THR A 98 2.51 22.26 -14.19
N GLN A 99 1.71 22.39 -13.13
CA GLN A 99 2.19 22.63 -11.78
C GLN A 99 2.36 21.30 -11.04
N LYS A 100 3.57 21.03 -10.55
CA LYS A 100 3.87 19.86 -9.71
C LYS A 100 2.89 19.76 -8.53
N ASN A 101 2.41 18.55 -8.26
CA ASN A 101 1.43 18.21 -7.23
C ASN A 101 0.04 18.84 -7.42
N SER A 102 -0.34 19.10 -8.67
CA SER A 102 -1.75 19.30 -9.01
C SER A 102 -2.49 17.96 -8.95
N THR A 103 -3.79 17.99 -8.61
CA THR A 103 -4.66 16.81 -8.60
C THR A 103 -4.74 16.17 -9.98
N MET A 104 -4.03 15.05 -10.19
CA MET A 104 -3.66 14.55 -11.51
C MET A 104 -4.69 13.58 -12.12
N TYR A 105 -5.43 12.81 -11.32
CA TYR A 105 -6.54 11.95 -11.78
C TYR A 105 -7.63 12.63 -12.65
N HIS A 106 -7.60 13.95 -12.81
CA HIS A 106 -8.40 14.69 -13.79
C HIS A 106 -7.73 14.78 -15.18
N GLU A 107 -6.65 14.07 -15.43
CA GLU A 107 -5.92 14.03 -16.70
C GLU A 107 -5.84 12.62 -17.29
N ASN A 108 -5.27 12.51 -18.49
CA ASN A 108 -4.71 11.23 -18.91
C ASN A 108 -3.31 11.16 -18.31
N ASP A 109 -3.06 10.14 -17.50
CA ASP A 109 -1.81 9.99 -16.76
C ASP A 109 -1.36 8.53 -16.68
N PHE A 110 -0.15 8.37 -16.14
CA PHE A 110 0.43 7.10 -15.76
C PHE A 110 0.78 7.17 -14.28
N GLU A 111 0.45 6.12 -13.54
CA GLU A 111 0.63 6.06 -12.10
C GLU A 111 1.53 4.88 -11.71
N VAL A 112 2.35 5.09 -10.67
CA VAL A 112 3.25 4.09 -10.10
C VAL A 112 3.03 3.96 -8.60
N PHE A 113 2.94 2.72 -8.12
CA PHE A 113 2.69 2.41 -6.72
C PHE A 113 3.75 1.48 -6.14
N PHE A 114 4.35 1.84 -5.01
CA PHE A 114 5.36 1.04 -4.33
C PHE A 114 4.98 0.71 -2.89
N ASN A 115 4.91 -0.58 -2.56
CA ASN A 115 4.90 -1.09 -1.19
C ASN A 115 6.05 -2.10 -0.97
N PRO A 116 7.27 -1.63 -0.66
CA PRO A 116 8.47 -2.46 -0.62
C PRO A 116 8.44 -3.61 0.40
N ASP A 117 7.75 -3.46 1.53
CA ASP A 117 7.72 -4.50 2.58
C ASP A 117 6.49 -5.41 2.54
N GLY A 118 5.57 -5.18 1.60
CA GLY A 118 4.32 -5.93 1.51
C GLY A 118 3.41 -5.79 2.73
N SER A 119 3.62 -4.79 3.61
CA SER A 119 2.79 -4.58 4.80
C SER A 119 1.40 -4.02 4.49
N ARG A 120 1.17 -3.61 3.24
CA ARG A 120 -0.06 -2.98 2.72
C ARG A 120 -0.32 -1.60 3.31
N HIS A 121 0.68 -1.02 3.97
CA HIS A 121 0.64 0.27 4.63
C HIS A 121 1.89 1.06 4.27
N HIS A 122 1.83 2.39 4.38
CA HIS A 122 2.95 3.27 4.06
C HIS A 122 3.47 3.02 2.65
N TYR A 123 2.59 3.07 1.68
CA TYR A 123 2.94 2.87 0.28
C TYR A 123 2.92 4.20 -0.46
N TYR A 124 3.85 4.31 -1.40
CA TYR A 124 4.08 5.51 -2.19
C TYR A 124 3.32 5.45 -3.50
N GLU A 125 2.88 6.61 -3.95
CA GLU A 125 2.16 6.83 -5.19
C GLU A 125 2.80 8.02 -5.92
N LEU A 126 3.00 7.86 -7.22
CA LEU A 126 3.37 8.95 -8.13
C LEU A 126 2.52 8.86 -9.40
N GLU A 127 1.87 9.96 -9.75
CA GLU A 127 1.15 10.15 -11.02
C GLU A 127 1.95 11.10 -11.92
N VAL A 128 1.96 10.85 -13.24
CA VAL A 128 2.65 11.67 -14.23
C VAL A 128 1.85 11.78 -15.53
N ASN A 129 1.68 13.00 -16.04
CA ASN A 129 1.00 13.23 -17.33
C ASN A 129 2.00 13.32 -18.50
N CYS A 130 1.45 13.46 -19.71
CA CYS A 130 2.22 13.63 -20.95
C CYS A 130 3.02 14.96 -21.03
N LEU A 131 2.86 15.88 -20.09
CA LEU A 131 3.65 17.11 -19.96
C LEU A 131 4.83 16.96 -18.99
N ASN A 132 5.05 15.75 -18.45
CA ASN A 132 6.04 15.46 -17.41
C ASN A 132 5.77 16.20 -16.08
N THR A 133 4.51 16.59 -15.83
CA THR A 133 4.08 17.08 -14.52
C THR A 133 3.81 15.89 -13.62
N ILE A 134 4.29 15.95 -12.38
CA ILE A 134 4.16 14.84 -11.42
C ILE A 134 3.32 15.25 -10.19
N TRP A 135 2.66 14.28 -9.57
CA TRP A 135 2.00 14.39 -8.26
C TRP A 135 2.38 13.20 -7.38
N GLU A 136 2.88 13.47 -6.17
CA GLU A 136 3.41 12.44 -5.27
C GLU A 136 2.65 12.38 -3.95
N LEU A 137 2.30 11.17 -3.51
CA LEU A 137 1.55 10.93 -2.28
C LEU A 137 2.14 9.78 -1.46
N LEU A 138 1.91 9.81 -0.14
CA LEU A 138 2.18 8.69 0.75
C LEU A 138 0.89 8.31 1.48
N LEU A 139 0.46 7.06 1.30
CA LEU A 139 -0.70 6.53 2.01
C LEU A 139 -0.24 5.70 3.20
N HIS A 140 -0.60 6.13 4.41
CA HIS A 140 -0.29 5.37 5.62
C HIS A 140 -1.05 4.06 5.70
N ARG A 141 -2.27 4.03 5.15
CA ARG A 141 -3.14 2.87 5.04
C ARG A 141 -4.13 3.04 3.87
N PRO A 142 -4.70 1.95 3.32
CA PRO A 142 -5.75 2.01 2.30
C PRO A 142 -6.97 2.83 2.73
N TYR A 143 -7.63 3.53 1.79
CA TYR A 143 -8.84 4.32 2.10
C TYR A 143 -9.95 3.49 2.76
N LYS A 144 -10.10 2.22 2.35
CA LYS A 144 -11.04 1.27 2.97
C LYS A 144 -10.75 1.02 4.46
N ASP A 145 -9.53 1.23 4.90
CA ASP A 145 -9.04 1.00 6.26
C ASP A 145 -8.92 2.30 7.08
N GLY A 146 -9.38 3.41 6.50
CA GLY A 146 -9.39 4.75 7.08
C GLY A 146 -8.62 5.73 6.22
N TYR A 147 -9.14 6.96 6.10
CA TYR A 147 -8.48 8.00 5.31
C TYR A 147 -7.23 8.51 6.04
N SER A 148 -6.04 8.23 5.51
CA SER A 148 -4.77 8.63 6.11
C SER A 148 -3.68 8.76 5.04
N ILE A 149 -3.44 10.00 4.60
CA ILE A 149 -2.56 10.34 3.49
C ILE A 149 -1.70 11.57 3.82
N GLU A 150 -0.45 11.57 3.35
CA GLU A 150 0.39 12.76 3.23
C GLU A 150 0.38 13.21 1.77
N ASN A 151 -0.10 14.43 1.53
CA ASN A 151 -0.26 14.99 0.19
C ASN A 151 0.11 16.49 0.20
N PRO A 152 1.20 16.89 -0.49
CA PRO A 152 2.13 16.05 -1.26
C PRO A 152 3.18 15.35 -0.38
N PHE A 153 3.74 14.24 -0.86
CA PHE A 153 4.92 13.57 -0.28
C PHE A 153 6.06 13.53 -1.30
N ASN A 154 6.90 14.57 -1.34
CA ASN A 154 7.93 14.70 -2.37
C ASN A 154 9.22 13.95 -1.98
N LEU A 155 9.62 12.98 -2.79
CA LEU A 155 10.95 12.36 -2.70
C LEU A 155 12.00 13.24 -3.39
N VAL A 156 13.24 13.27 -2.87
CA VAL A 156 14.30 14.16 -3.39
C VAL A 156 14.93 13.58 -4.66
N SER A 157 15.01 12.25 -4.76
CA SER A 157 15.69 11.54 -5.84
C SER A 157 14.86 11.35 -7.11
N VAL A 158 13.57 11.70 -7.09
CA VAL A 158 12.67 11.50 -8.23
C VAL A 158 13.16 12.29 -9.42
N ARG A 159 13.41 11.58 -10.51
CA ARG A 159 13.64 12.15 -11.83
C ARG A 159 12.64 11.52 -12.80
N SER A 160 12.12 12.32 -13.72
CA SER A 160 11.20 11.86 -14.75
C SER A 160 11.46 12.58 -16.07
N ALA A 161 11.22 11.89 -17.18
CA ALA A 161 11.24 12.44 -18.52
C ALA A 161 10.11 11.80 -19.34
N VAL A 162 9.51 12.60 -20.23
CA VAL A 162 8.45 12.15 -21.14
C VAL A 162 8.87 12.41 -22.58
N PHE A 163 8.65 11.40 -23.42
CA PHE A 163 8.78 11.49 -24.86
C PHE A 163 7.40 11.35 -25.51
N VAL A 164 7.11 12.18 -26.51
CA VAL A 164 5.85 12.14 -27.26
C VAL A 164 6.17 11.90 -28.73
N ASP A 165 5.60 10.83 -29.31
CA ASP A 165 5.62 10.57 -30.75
C ASP A 165 4.40 11.26 -31.39
N GLY A 166 4.56 12.54 -31.69
CA GLY A 166 3.49 13.45 -32.08
C GLY A 166 3.65 14.83 -31.43
N LEU A 167 2.52 15.45 -31.09
CA LEU A 167 2.49 16.72 -30.35
C LEU A 167 1.36 16.71 -29.32
N THR A 168 1.68 17.05 -28.07
CA THR A 168 0.69 17.19 -26.99
C THR A 168 -0.27 18.34 -27.28
N ASN A 169 -1.56 18.13 -27.02
CA ASN A 169 -2.63 19.12 -27.21
C ASN A 169 -2.79 19.64 -28.65
N ALA A 170 -2.38 18.87 -29.65
CA ALA A 170 -2.45 19.27 -31.06
C ALA A 170 -3.33 18.31 -31.88
N PRO A 171 -4.67 18.49 -31.90
CA PRO A 171 -5.61 17.58 -32.58
C PRO A 171 -5.38 17.39 -34.07
N GLU A 172 -4.75 18.35 -34.73
CA GLU A 172 -4.37 18.31 -36.13
C GLU A 172 -3.11 17.50 -36.42
N THR A 173 -2.33 17.17 -35.39
CA THR A 173 -1.08 16.41 -35.53
C THR A 173 -1.31 14.94 -35.18
N PRO A 174 -1.06 14.01 -36.11
CA PRO A 174 -1.09 12.59 -35.79
C PRO A 174 -0.11 12.28 -34.65
N SER A 175 -0.62 11.63 -33.62
CA SER A 175 0.16 11.12 -32.50
C SER A 175 -0.02 9.61 -32.40
N VAL A 176 1.00 8.91 -31.90
CA VAL A 176 1.01 7.44 -31.83
C VAL A 176 1.10 6.95 -30.40
N ARG A 177 2.01 7.52 -29.63
CA ARG A 177 2.33 7.10 -28.28
C ARG A 177 2.99 8.22 -27.49
N TRP A 178 2.98 8.07 -26.19
CA TRP A 178 3.95 8.71 -25.32
C TRP A 178 4.62 7.67 -24.45
N CYS A 179 5.82 8.01 -23.99
CA CYS A 179 6.64 7.17 -23.16
C CYS A 179 7.11 7.99 -21.97
N VAL A 180 7.27 7.32 -20.85
CA VAL A 180 7.78 7.93 -19.62
C VAL A 180 8.95 7.11 -19.10
N GLU A 181 9.97 7.81 -18.63
CA GLU A 181 11.05 7.23 -17.85
C GLU A 181 11.10 7.90 -16.49
N MET A 182 11.29 7.11 -15.44
CA MET A 182 11.40 7.57 -14.07
C MET A 182 12.51 6.85 -13.33
N SER A 183 13.12 7.52 -12.35
CA SER A 183 14.08 6.92 -11.46
C SER A 183 13.89 7.37 -10.02
N TRP A 184 14.13 6.46 -9.08
CA TRP A 184 14.15 6.73 -7.63
C TRP A 184 15.42 6.16 -7.00
N SER A 185 15.89 6.81 -5.94
CA SER A 185 16.80 6.19 -4.99
C SER A 185 16.10 5.02 -4.29
N LEU A 186 16.71 3.84 -4.35
CA LEU A 186 16.25 2.67 -3.60
C LEU A 186 16.21 2.95 -2.10
N ALA A 187 17.19 3.72 -1.60
CA ALA A 187 17.29 4.08 -0.19
C ALA A 187 16.12 4.95 0.29
N GLU A 188 15.62 5.87 -0.56
CA GLU A 188 14.42 6.66 -0.25
C GLU A 188 13.16 5.80 -0.27
N LEU A 189 12.98 4.93 -1.26
CA LEU A 189 11.83 4.01 -1.29
C LEU A 189 11.84 3.04 -0.09
N GLN A 190 13.02 2.67 0.40
CA GLN A 190 13.16 1.76 1.53
C GLN A 190 12.77 2.34 2.88
N GLN A 191 12.62 3.65 3.01
CA GLN A 191 12.06 4.24 4.24
C GLN A 191 10.64 3.72 4.53
N PHE A 192 9.95 3.23 3.50
CA PHE A 192 8.63 2.62 3.59
C PHE A 192 8.66 1.16 4.06
N ASN A 193 9.85 0.54 4.15
CA ASN A 193 10.02 -0.82 4.64
C ASN A 193 10.06 -0.86 6.18
N LYS A 194 8.88 -0.83 6.81
CA LYS A 194 8.77 -0.82 8.29
C LYS A 194 9.16 -2.15 8.94
N LEU A 195 9.12 -3.26 8.20
CA LEU A 195 9.56 -4.57 8.68
C LEU A 195 11.08 -4.65 8.85
N ARG A 196 11.85 -3.89 8.05
CA ARG A 196 13.31 -3.81 8.18
C ARG A 196 13.75 -3.18 9.51
N PHE A 197 13.01 -2.18 10.00
CA PHE A 197 13.33 -1.47 11.25
C PHE A 197 12.86 -2.16 12.53
N ARG A 198 12.10 -3.27 12.44
CA ARG A 198 11.68 -4.03 13.64
C ARG A 198 12.78 -4.94 14.19
N ARG A 199 13.69 -5.45 13.36
CA ARG A 199 14.78 -6.35 13.84
C ARG A 199 15.73 -5.68 14.83
N ASP A 200 15.81 -4.34 14.81
CA ASP A 200 16.69 -3.58 15.71
C ASP A 200 16.06 -3.26 17.08
N ILE A 201 14.78 -3.64 17.32
CA ILE A 201 14.05 -3.29 18.55
C ILE A 201 13.98 -4.47 19.54
N ASP A 202 14.20 -5.71 19.09
CA ASP A 202 14.01 -6.93 19.91
C ASP A 202 15.30 -7.50 20.54
N GLU A 203 16.46 -6.82 20.47
CA GLU A 203 17.61 -7.18 21.31
C GLU A 203 17.53 -6.50 22.69
N PRO A 204 17.75 -7.24 23.80
CA PRO A 204 17.83 -6.63 25.12
C PRO A 204 18.99 -5.64 25.15
N LEU A 205 18.70 -4.40 25.59
CA LEU A 205 19.67 -3.35 25.88
C LEU A 205 20.64 -3.77 27.00
N SER A 206 21.58 -4.65 26.71
CA SER A 206 22.82 -4.77 27.45
C SER A 206 23.95 -5.09 26.47
N SER A 207 24.86 -4.12 26.32
CA SER A 207 26.16 -4.22 25.65
C SER A 207 26.20 -4.11 24.12
N ARG A 208 25.86 -2.93 23.57
CA ARG A 208 26.75 -2.30 22.58
C ARG A 208 26.58 -0.78 22.52
N ALA A 209 27.69 -0.14 22.21
CA ALA A 209 28.00 1.25 22.47
C ALA A 209 27.09 2.26 21.76
N GLN A 210 27.00 3.45 22.36
CA GLN A 210 26.44 4.67 21.81
C GLN A 210 26.86 4.91 20.35
N SER A 211 25.93 4.82 19.40
CA SER A 211 25.78 5.80 18.31
C SER A 211 24.45 5.61 17.58
N GLU A 212 23.81 6.74 17.29
CA GLU A 212 22.72 6.94 16.32
C GLU A 212 21.31 6.49 16.73
N ARG A 213 20.61 7.40 17.42
CA ARG A 213 19.14 7.46 17.35
C ARG A 213 18.73 7.68 15.89
N ALA A 214 17.94 6.78 15.34
CA ALA A 214 17.25 6.96 14.07
C ALA A 214 16.51 8.31 14.08
N SER A 215 17.02 9.26 13.30
CA SER A 215 16.36 10.53 13.03
C SER A 215 15.46 10.29 11.82
N ILE A 216 14.15 10.42 11.99
CA ILE A 216 13.21 10.52 10.86
C ILE A 216 13.63 11.77 10.09
N ALA A 217 14.25 11.57 8.92
CA ALA A 217 14.71 12.66 8.08
C ALA A 217 13.49 13.38 7.50
N THR A 218 13.18 14.56 8.02
CA THR A 218 12.41 15.55 7.26
C THR A 218 13.41 16.28 6.34
N PRO A 219 13.22 16.28 5.01
CA PRO A 219 14.07 17.07 4.12
C PRO A 219 13.95 18.55 4.48
N ARG A 220 15.06 19.18 4.85
CA ARG A 220 15.11 20.65 4.99
C ARG A 220 15.38 21.23 3.60
N PRO A 221 14.63 22.25 3.13
CA PRO A 221 14.83 22.80 1.79
C PRO A 221 16.25 23.33 1.60
N PRO A 222 16.81 23.26 0.37
CA PRO A 222 18.17 23.71 0.09
C PRO A 222 18.32 25.20 0.38
N SER A 223 19.32 25.54 1.19
CA SER A 223 19.77 26.92 1.36
C SER A 223 20.82 27.23 0.29
N GLY A 224 20.34 27.69 -0.87
CA GLY A 224 21.14 28.35 -1.91
C GLY A 224 21.42 27.51 -3.16
N PRO A 225 21.66 28.19 -4.32
CA PRO A 225 21.89 27.53 -5.59
C PRO A 225 23.30 26.90 -5.63
N GLY A 226 23.40 25.65 -6.09
CA GLY A 226 24.66 25.02 -6.44
C GLY A 226 25.28 24.04 -5.44
N LYS A 227 24.53 23.54 -4.45
CA LYS A 227 24.98 22.39 -3.63
C LYS A 227 23.98 21.25 -3.75
N THR A 228 24.44 20.12 -4.28
CA THR A 228 23.70 18.85 -4.26
C THR A 228 23.43 18.47 -2.80
N ALA A 229 22.19 18.06 -2.50
CA ALA A 229 21.85 17.51 -1.20
C ALA A 229 22.72 16.27 -0.95
N ARG A 230 23.37 16.18 0.23
CA ARG A 230 24.06 14.95 0.63
C ARG A 230 23.03 13.81 0.74
N PRO A 231 23.38 12.59 0.30
CA PRO A 231 22.45 11.47 0.31
C PRO A 231 22.05 11.12 1.74
N ALA A 232 20.75 10.89 1.95
CA ALA A 232 20.25 10.28 3.17
C ALA A 232 20.86 8.88 3.29
N VAL A 233 21.65 8.64 4.33
CA VAL A 233 22.14 7.30 4.65
C VAL A 233 21.01 6.58 5.40
N THR A 234 20.41 5.58 4.77
CA THR A 234 19.56 4.59 5.42
C THR A 234 20.20 3.22 5.25
N THR A 235 20.51 2.57 6.37
CA THR A 235 21.14 1.24 6.37
C THR A 235 20.13 0.16 5.95
N GLY A 236 20.50 -0.56 4.89
CA GLY A 236 19.78 -1.68 4.28
C GLY A 236 19.44 -1.34 2.82
N LYS A 237 20.19 -1.85 1.85
CA LYS A 237 19.97 -1.68 0.39
C LYS A 237 18.99 -2.70 -0.17
N THR A 238 18.42 -2.49 -1.35
CA THR A 238 17.61 -3.53 -2.01
C THR A 238 18.56 -4.60 -2.47
N GLN A 239 18.22 -5.85 -2.21
CA GLN A 239 19.09 -6.99 -2.51
C GLN A 239 18.41 -7.89 -3.52
N ALA A 240 19.24 -8.61 -4.29
CA ALA A 240 18.74 -9.71 -5.08
C ALA A 240 18.00 -10.70 -4.18
N GLY A 241 16.85 -11.18 -4.65
CA GLY A 241 15.91 -12.00 -3.89
C GLY A 241 14.83 -11.22 -3.15
N ASP A 242 14.95 -9.88 -3.02
CA ASP A 242 13.86 -9.06 -2.47
C ASP A 242 12.62 -9.14 -3.37
N VAL A 243 11.44 -9.08 -2.75
CA VAL A 243 10.15 -9.06 -3.44
C VAL A 243 9.32 -7.89 -2.94
N TRP A 244 8.91 -7.01 -3.85
CA TRP A 244 8.07 -5.85 -3.53
C TRP A 244 6.65 -6.05 -4.04
N ARG A 245 5.67 -5.42 -3.37
CA ARG A 245 4.33 -5.22 -3.94
C ARG A 245 4.33 -3.93 -4.76
N VAL A 246 3.98 -4.02 -6.04
CA VAL A 246 4.02 -2.90 -6.99
C VAL A 246 2.79 -2.94 -7.87
N ASN A 247 2.26 -1.76 -8.25
CA ASN A 247 1.29 -1.68 -9.32
C ASN A 247 1.55 -0.46 -10.19
N PHE A 248 0.93 -0.50 -11.36
CA PHE A 248 0.94 0.57 -12.34
C PHE A 248 -0.49 0.77 -12.84
N SER A 249 -0.84 2.02 -13.10
CA SER A 249 -2.16 2.40 -13.60
C SER A 249 -2.01 3.41 -14.72
N ARG A 250 -3.06 3.49 -15.53
CA ARG A 250 -3.30 4.53 -16.52
C ARG A 250 -4.73 5.00 -16.30
N VAL A 251 -4.89 6.27 -15.96
CA VAL A 251 -6.18 6.93 -16.07
C VAL A 251 -6.34 7.42 -17.50
N GLN A 252 -7.43 7.02 -18.14
CA GLN A 252 -7.69 7.38 -19.53
C GLN A 252 -9.10 7.97 -19.67
N TYR A 253 -9.16 9.25 -19.99
CA TYR A 253 -10.37 9.90 -20.48
C TYR A 253 -10.49 9.74 -21.99
N ASP A 254 -11.73 9.45 -22.44
CA ASP A 254 -12.11 9.59 -23.83
C ASP A 254 -12.12 11.07 -24.21
N LEU A 255 -11.46 11.41 -25.32
CA LEU A 255 -11.38 12.78 -25.82
C LEU A 255 -12.10 12.91 -27.17
N GLU A 256 -12.74 14.05 -27.40
CA GLU A 256 -13.24 14.51 -28.69
C GLU A 256 -12.47 15.76 -29.15
N THR A 257 -12.50 16.02 -30.45
CA THR A 257 -11.88 17.22 -31.03
C THR A 257 -12.97 18.25 -31.29
N VAL A 258 -12.82 19.45 -30.73
CA VAL A 258 -13.77 20.55 -30.85
C VAL A 258 -13.08 21.80 -31.37
N VAL A 259 -13.85 22.75 -31.90
CA VAL A 259 -13.34 24.10 -32.23
C VAL A 259 -13.45 24.96 -30.98
N ASP A 260 -12.32 25.52 -30.55
CA ASP A 260 -12.27 26.50 -29.49
C ASP A 260 -12.91 27.82 -29.95
N VAL A 261 -13.87 28.33 -29.18
CA VAL A 261 -14.70 29.49 -29.57
C VAL A 261 -13.89 30.79 -29.60
N ASP A 262 -12.86 30.91 -28.76
CA ASP A 262 -12.09 32.14 -28.61
C ASP A 262 -10.95 32.22 -29.62
N THR A 263 -10.31 31.09 -29.91
CA THR A 263 -9.14 31.01 -30.81
C THR A 263 -9.48 30.54 -32.22
N ASN A 264 -10.65 29.94 -32.42
CA ASN A 264 -11.06 29.26 -33.65
C ASN A 264 -10.08 28.16 -34.09
N GLN A 265 -9.35 27.57 -33.14
CA GLN A 265 -8.42 26.45 -33.34
C GLN A 265 -9.04 25.13 -32.83
N LEU A 266 -8.54 24.00 -33.31
CA LEU A 266 -8.96 22.70 -32.78
C LEU A 266 -8.34 22.47 -31.41
N LYS A 267 -9.11 21.91 -30.49
CA LYS A 267 -8.62 21.44 -29.19
C LYS A 267 -9.23 20.09 -28.83
N TYR A 268 -8.54 19.35 -27.95
CA TYR A 268 -9.15 18.20 -27.31
C TYR A 268 -10.05 18.65 -26.16
N GLN A 269 -11.16 17.93 -25.99
CA GLN A 269 -12.07 18.07 -24.88
C GLN A 269 -12.48 16.67 -24.41
N LYS A 270 -12.63 16.46 -23.10
CA LYS A 270 -13.19 15.21 -22.58
C LYS A 270 -14.60 15.02 -23.11
N VAL A 271 -14.92 13.80 -23.53
CA VAL A 271 -16.29 13.46 -23.92
C VAL A 271 -17.21 13.65 -22.70
N PRO A 272 -18.25 14.50 -22.80
CA PRO A 272 -19.15 14.77 -21.67
C PRO A 272 -19.81 13.51 -21.12
N ASP A 273 -20.08 13.50 -19.81
CA ASP A 273 -20.76 12.43 -19.08
C ASP A 273 -20.09 11.04 -19.13
N LYS A 274 -18.87 10.94 -19.68
CA LYS A 274 -18.05 9.74 -19.59
C LYS A 274 -17.08 9.82 -18.42
N ARG A 275 -16.96 8.70 -17.72
CA ARG A 275 -15.92 8.48 -16.71
C ARG A 275 -14.64 8.02 -17.39
N GLU A 276 -13.54 8.21 -16.68
CA GLU A 276 -12.26 7.61 -17.00
C GLU A 276 -12.32 6.08 -17.02
N ASP A 277 -11.56 5.49 -17.93
CA ASP A 277 -11.12 4.11 -17.82
C ASP A 277 -9.92 4.05 -16.86
N ASN A 278 -9.93 3.08 -15.95
CA ASN A 278 -8.82 2.79 -15.05
C ASN A 278 -8.21 1.45 -15.49
N ILE A 279 -7.03 1.52 -16.11
CA ILE A 279 -6.38 0.38 -16.75
C ILE A 279 -5.07 0.11 -16.00
N VAL A 280 -4.84 -1.10 -15.54
CA VAL A 280 -3.79 -1.42 -14.57
C VAL A 280 -3.01 -2.66 -14.95
N TRP A 281 -1.78 -2.78 -14.45
CA TRP A 281 -1.00 -4.02 -14.61
C TRP A 281 -1.57 -5.18 -13.79
N ALA A 282 -1.87 -4.94 -12.51
CA ALA A 282 -2.48 -5.91 -11.62
C ALA A 282 -3.91 -5.49 -11.27
N PRO A 283 -4.96 -6.16 -11.81
CA PRO A 283 -6.34 -5.81 -11.52
C PRO A 283 -6.68 -6.05 -10.05
N THR A 284 -7.40 -5.11 -9.45
CA THR A 284 -7.83 -5.23 -8.05
C THR A 284 -9.23 -5.83 -7.92
N GLY A 285 -9.99 -5.88 -9.02
CA GLY A 285 -11.33 -6.44 -9.13
C GLY A 285 -12.47 -5.49 -8.80
N VAL A 286 -12.14 -4.26 -8.39
CA VAL A 286 -13.06 -3.14 -8.13
C VAL A 286 -12.34 -1.83 -8.52
N ILE A 287 -13.05 -0.75 -8.79
CA ILE A 287 -12.44 0.56 -9.11
C ILE A 287 -11.87 1.21 -7.84
N ASP A 288 -10.74 0.68 -7.37
CA ASP A 288 -10.01 1.06 -6.16
C ASP A 288 -8.58 0.49 -6.27
N ILE A 289 -7.65 1.30 -6.76
CA ILE A 289 -6.24 0.91 -6.94
C ILE A 289 -5.52 0.76 -5.61
N HIS A 290 -6.01 1.43 -4.55
CA HIS A 290 -5.43 1.44 -3.21
C HIS A 290 -5.74 0.17 -2.42
N ARG A 291 -5.46 -0.99 -3.03
CA ARG A 291 -5.56 -2.34 -2.46
C ARG A 291 -4.23 -3.06 -2.62
N PRO A 292 -3.19 -2.72 -1.84
CA PRO A 292 -1.85 -3.30 -1.99
C PRO A 292 -1.82 -4.82 -1.86
N GLU A 293 -2.81 -5.43 -1.19
CA GLU A 293 -2.98 -6.88 -1.15
C GLU A 293 -3.20 -7.52 -2.54
N ARG A 294 -3.65 -6.73 -3.53
CA ARG A 294 -3.93 -7.17 -4.91
C ARG A 294 -2.85 -6.81 -5.92
N TRP A 295 -1.88 -5.98 -5.54
CA TRP A 295 -0.81 -5.53 -6.41
C TRP A 295 0.12 -6.67 -6.83
N GLY A 296 0.78 -6.53 -7.98
CA GLY A 296 1.72 -7.53 -8.46
C GLY A 296 2.96 -7.64 -7.58
N PHE A 297 3.73 -8.69 -7.82
CA PHE A 297 5.00 -8.95 -7.16
C PHE A 297 6.15 -8.59 -8.10
N VAL A 298 7.10 -7.79 -7.63
CA VAL A 298 8.34 -7.50 -8.36
C VAL A 298 9.48 -8.20 -7.65
N PHE A 299 10.08 -9.19 -8.30
CA PHE A 299 11.26 -9.93 -7.82
C PHE A 299 12.53 -9.27 -8.33
N PHE A 300 13.44 -8.90 -7.43
CA PHE A 300 14.72 -8.29 -7.77
C PHE A 300 15.75 -9.39 -8.03
N SER A 301 16.16 -9.56 -9.28
CA SER A 301 17.14 -10.58 -9.67
C SER A 301 18.57 -10.07 -9.50
N SER A 302 19.54 -10.94 -9.22
CA SER A 302 20.96 -10.60 -9.27
C SER A 302 21.51 -10.50 -10.71
N GLU A 303 20.74 -11.00 -11.67
CA GLU A 303 21.14 -11.14 -13.07
C GLU A 303 20.78 -9.89 -13.87
N ASN A 304 21.59 -9.61 -14.90
CA ASN A 304 21.36 -8.54 -15.88
C ASN A 304 20.91 -9.09 -17.25
N GLU A 305 20.58 -10.38 -17.32
CA GLU A 305 20.04 -11.06 -18.50
C GLU A 305 18.82 -11.88 -18.11
N LEU A 306 17.82 -11.89 -19.00
CA LEU A 306 16.53 -12.52 -18.73
C LEU A 306 16.63 -14.03 -18.39
N PRO A 307 17.40 -14.87 -19.12
CA PRO A 307 17.45 -16.31 -18.81
C PRO A 307 17.97 -16.62 -17.39
N GLY A 308 18.93 -15.83 -16.90
CA GLY A 308 19.42 -15.97 -15.53
C GLY A 308 18.36 -15.54 -14.51
N GLY A 309 17.73 -14.39 -14.74
CA GLY A 309 16.67 -13.89 -13.86
C GLY A 309 15.43 -14.77 -13.82
N GLU A 310 15.08 -15.42 -14.93
CA GLU A 310 13.99 -16.41 -14.98
C GLU A 310 14.30 -17.64 -14.13
N LEU A 311 15.55 -18.11 -14.13
CA LEU A 311 15.98 -19.22 -13.28
C LEU A 311 15.92 -18.85 -11.79
N GLU A 312 16.38 -17.66 -11.42
CA GLU A 312 16.28 -17.16 -10.05
C GLU A 312 14.82 -17.00 -9.62
N LEU A 313 13.97 -16.42 -10.46
CA LEU A 313 12.55 -16.29 -10.16
C LEU A 313 11.89 -17.67 -10.01
N ALA A 314 12.17 -18.62 -10.90
CA ALA A 314 11.63 -19.98 -10.80
C ALA A 314 12.03 -20.66 -9.48
N SER A 315 13.28 -20.45 -9.05
CA SER A 315 13.76 -20.90 -7.74
C SER A 315 13.04 -20.20 -6.59
N ALA A 316 12.82 -18.88 -6.67
CA ALA A 316 12.09 -18.12 -5.66
C ALA A 316 10.62 -18.55 -5.56
N MET A 317 9.96 -18.77 -6.70
CA MET A 317 8.59 -19.30 -6.79
C MET A 317 8.46 -20.64 -6.07
N THR A 318 9.32 -21.59 -6.41
CA THR A 318 9.35 -22.92 -5.79
C THR A 318 9.76 -22.88 -4.32
N GLY A 319 10.65 -21.95 -3.96
CA GLY A 319 11.25 -21.88 -2.63
C GLY A 319 10.36 -21.21 -1.58
N PHE A 320 9.90 -19.99 -1.83
CA PHE A 320 9.17 -19.21 -0.80
C PHE A 320 8.00 -18.40 -1.34
N LEU A 321 8.04 -17.94 -2.59
CA LEU A 321 7.11 -16.93 -3.08
C LEU A 321 5.70 -17.51 -3.30
N GLU A 322 5.56 -18.74 -3.82
CA GLU A 322 4.25 -19.39 -3.90
C GLU A 322 3.62 -19.61 -2.52
N ALA A 323 4.42 -20.01 -1.53
CA ALA A 323 3.96 -20.19 -0.16
C ALA A 323 3.51 -18.85 0.47
N GLN A 324 4.28 -17.77 0.25
CA GLN A 324 3.89 -16.42 0.65
C GLN A 324 2.56 -16.02 0.01
N MET A 325 2.41 -16.18 -1.30
CA MET A 325 1.15 -15.85 -1.99
C MET A 325 -0.03 -16.66 -1.44
N ALA A 326 0.17 -17.93 -1.11
CA ALA A 326 -0.86 -18.77 -0.50
C ALA A 326 -1.26 -18.29 0.91
N ILE A 327 -0.27 -17.96 1.75
CA ILE A 327 -0.48 -17.39 3.09
C ILE A 327 -1.27 -16.08 3.01
N GLU A 328 -0.89 -15.19 2.10
CA GLU A 328 -1.58 -13.91 1.91
C GLU A 328 -3.04 -14.12 1.49
N ARG A 329 -3.31 -15.07 0.57
CA ARG A 329 -4.69 -15.41 0.16
C ARG A 329 -5.55 -15.98 1.29
N VAL A 330 -4.97 -16.84 2.13
CA VAL A 330 -5.64 -17.39 3.31
C VAL A 330 -6.00 -16.27 4.28
N LEU A 331 -5.07 -15.36 4.56
CA LEU A 331 -5.30 -14.22 5.45
C LEU A 331 -6.27 -13.19 4.88
N ASP A 332 -6.24 -12.97 3.56
CA ASP A 332 -7.18 -12.08 2.87
C ASP A 332 -8.62 -12.62 3.00
N ALA A 333 -8.82 -13.93 2.85
CA ALA A 333 -10.14 -14.54 3.04
C ALA A 333 -10.71 -14.27 4.44
N VAL A 334 -9.86 -14.37 5.48
CA VAL A 334 -10.27 -14.02 6.86
C VAL A 334 -10.56 -12.53 6.98
N TYR A 335 -9.69 -11.68 6.45
CA TYR A 335 -9.80 -10.23 6.56
C TYR A 335 -11.07 -9.68 5.89
N TYR A 336 -11.35 -10.08 4.66
CA TYR A 336 -12.57 -9.65 3.96
C TYR A 336 -13.83 -10.24 4.58
N ARG A 337 -13.77 -11.49 5.08
CA ARG A 337 -14.89 -12.09 5.80
C ARG A 337 -15.19 -11.35 7.12
N GLN A 338 -14.17 -10.97 7.89
CA GLN A 338 -14.34 -10.16 9.10
C GLN A 338 -14.96 -8.79 8.82
N ARG A 339 -14.60 -8.17 7.70
CA ARG A 339 -15.20 -6.91 7.25
C ARG A 339 -16.68 -7.03 6.92
N ALA A 340 -17.04 -8.08 6.18
CA ALA A 340 -18.44 -8.38 5.87
C ALA A 340 -19.22 -8.68 7.17
N PHE A 341 -18.64 -9.49 8.05
CA PHE A 341 -19.22 -9.83 9.34
C PHE A 341 -19.47 -8.58 10.21
N ARG A 342 -18.49 -7.69 10.34
CA ARG A 342 -18.66 -6.43 11.07
C ARG A 342 -19.72 -5.52 10.46
N ALA A 343 -19.82 -5.46 9.14
CA ALA A 343 -20.85 -4.66 8.49
C ALA A 343 -22.28 -5.14 8.85
N SER A 344 -22.47 -6.44 9.07
CA SER A 344 -23.76 -7.03 9.46
C SER A 344 -24.02 -7.03 10.97
N HIS A 345 -22.98 -7.11 11.80
CA HIS A 345 -23.12 -7.32 13.26
C HIS A 345 -22.69 -6.15 14.13
N GLY A 346 -22.00 -5.15 13.56
CA GLY A 346 -21.46 -4.00 14.30
C GLY A 346 -20.11 -4.24 14.97
N GLY A 347 -19.62 -5.48 15.06
CA GLY A 347 -18.31 -5.83 15.62
C GLY A 347 -17.65 -7.02 14.92
N TYR A 348 -16.39 -7.30 15.24
CA TYR A 348 -15.65 -8.41 14.65
C TYR A 348 -15.93 -9.72 15.38
N ALA A 349 -15.92 -10.83 14.63
CA ALA A 349 -16.09 -12.17 15.18
C ALA A 349 -14.88 -12.53 16.06
N SER A 350 -15.14 -13.21 17.17
CA SER A 350 -14.12 -13.61 18.14
C SER A 350 -13.43 -14.94 17.83
N SER A 351 -14.06 -15.78 17.00
CA SER A 351 -13.55 -17.09 16.60
C SER A 351 -13.85 -17.38 15.12
N MET A 352 -13.06 -18.28 14.53
CA MET A 352 -13.29 -18.74 13.16
C MET A 352 -14.64 -19.44 13.01
N GLU A 353 -15.08 -20.15 14.04
CA GLU A 353 -16.40 -20.78 14.06
C GLU A 353 -17.52 -19.72 13.93
N MET A 354 -17.49 -18.66 14.73
CA MET A 354 -18.47 -17.56 14.64
C MET A 354 -18.44 -16.93 13.24
N LEU A 355 -17.25 -16.72 12.68
CA LEU A 355 -17.06 -16.08 11.38
C LEU A 355 -17.63 -16.89 10.18
N TYR A 356 -17.66 -18.22 10.29
CA TYR A 356 -18.01 -19.13 9.19
C TYR A 356 -19.30 -19.97 9.42
N THR A 357 -19.92 -19.92 10.60
CA THR A 357 -21.13 -20.72 10.90
C THR A 357 -22.43 -20.09 10.40
N GLU A 358 -22.54 -18.76 10.33
CA GLU A 358 -23.77 -18.05 9.93
C GLU A 358 -24.20 -18.26 8.47
N SER A 359 -23.36 -18.91 7.65
CA SER A 359 -23.71 -19.28 6.28
C SER A 359 -24.47 -20.60 6.17
N SER A 360 -24.69 -21.32 7.28
CA SER A 360 -25.42 -22.60 7.30
C SER A 360 -26.75 -22.48 8.03
N SER A 361 -27.83 -22.52 7.26
CA SER A 361 -29.20 -22.64 7.76
C SER A 361 -29.34 -23.87 8.69
N GLY A 362 -30.05 -23.65 9.79
CA GLY A 362 -30.02 -24.49 10.99
C GLY A 362 -30.21 -25.99 10.76
N LEU A 363 -29.20 -26.76 11.16
CA LEU A 363 -29.33 -28.14 11.64
C LEU A 363 -28.23 -28.36 12.69
N GLN A 364 -28.65 -28.51 13.96
CA GLN A 364 -27.81 -28.96 15.07
C GLN A 364 -27.12 -30.29 14.70
N GLY A 365 -25.83 -30.40 15.01
CA GLY A 365 -25.18 -31.71 15.14
C GLY A 365 -23.88 -31.97 14.37
N ASP A 366 -23.01 -30.97 14.14
CA ASP A 366 -21.60 -31.30 13.83
C ASP A 366 -20.67 -30.12 14.14
N ASP A 367 -19.88 -30.21 15.21
CA ASP A 367 -19.00 -29.16 15.78
C ASP A 367 -17.84 -28.73 14.86
N LYS A 368 -17.84 -29.19 13.60
CA LYS A 368 -16.78 -28.97 12.60
C LYS A 368 -17.29 -28.46 11.24
N LYS A 369 -18.58 -28.14 11.09
CA LYS A 369 -19.14 -27.65 9.80
C LYS A 369 -18.43 -26.40 9.27
N TRP A 370 -17.99 -25.50 10.15
CA TRP A 370 -17.30 -24.27 9.76
C TRP A 370 -15.94 -24.54 9.07
N LEU A 371 -15.27 -25.68 9.36
CA LEU A 371 -14.03 -26.08 8.68
C LEU A 371 -14.27 -26.34 7.19
N ASN A 372 -15.44 -26.84 6.83
CA ASN A 372 -15.83 -27.05 5.43
C ASN A 372 -16.24 -25.74 4.74
N ALA A 373 -16.65 -24.73 5.51
CA ALA A 373 -17.02 -23.42 4.99
C ALA A 373 -15.80 -22.49 4.78
N PHE A 374 -14.67 -22.78 5.44
CA PHE A 374 -13.44 -22.01 5.25
C PHE A 374 -12.89 -22.24 3.82
N PRO A 375 -12.72 -21.17 3.01
CA PRO A 375 -12.08 -21.29 1.71
C PRO A 375 -10.61 -21.67 1.89
N HIS A 376 -9.96 -22.20 0.85
CA HIS A 376 -8.50 -22.44 0.85
C HIS A 376 -7.99 -23.54 1.79
N SER A 377 -8.83 -24.47 2.23
CA SER A 377 -8.37 -25.65 2.99
C SER A 377 -7.31 -26.48 2.23
N GLU A 378 -7.33 -26.45 0.90
CA GLU A 378 -6.28 -27.05 0.07
C GLU A 378 -4.95 -26.31 0.15
N LEU A 379 -4.94 -24.98 0.25
CA LEU A 379 -3.70 -24.22 0.45
C LEU A 379 -3.08 -24.51 1.81
N LEU A 380 -3.91 -24.64 2.85
CA LEU A 380 -3.43 -25.04 4.18
C LEU A 380 -2.72 -26.39 4.14
N ARG A 381 -3.31 -27.39 3.46
CA ARG A 381 -2.70 -28.71 3.29
C ARG A 381 -1.42 -28.66 2.45
N ARG A 382 -1.48 -28.01 1.28
CA ARG A 382 -0.35 -27.96 0.32
C ARG A 382 0.89 -27.32 0.91
N TYR A 383 0.74 -26.31 1.77
CA TYR A 383 1.85 -25.55 2.35
C TYR A 383 2.04 -25.81 3.85
N GLU A 384 1.44 -26.87 4.38
CA GLU A 384 1.56 -27.28 5.80
C GLU A 384 1.31 -26.12 6.77
N LEU A 385 0.24 -25.37 6.52
CA LEU A 385 -0.15 -24.21 7.33
C LEU A 385 -1.18 -24.63 8.38
N ASP A 386 -1.04 -24.07 9.57
CA ASP A 386 -2.06 -24.19 10.62
C ASP A 386 -3.38 -23.54 10.18
N PHE A 387 -4.50 -23.90 10.79
CA PHE A 387 -5.73 -23.14 10.62
C PHE A 387 -5.56 -21.72 11.20
N PRO A 388 -6.08 -20.67 10.53
CA PRO A 388 -6.02 -19.32 11.07
C PRO A 388 -6.66 -19.22 12.46
N VAL A 389 -6.04 -18.45 13.35
CA VAL A 389 -6.53 -18.17 14.70
C VAL A 389 -6.82 -16.68 14.83
N LEU A 390 -7.94 -16.34 15.47
CA LEU A 390 -8.30 -14.96 15.78
C LEU A 390 -7.89 -14.61 17.20
N SER A 391 -7.14 -13.52 17.35
CA SER A 391 -6.85 -12.87 18.62
C SER A 391 -7.64 -11.57 18.68
N CYS A 392 -8.68 -11.51 19.49
CA CYS A 392 -9.52 -10.32 19.63
C CYS A 392 -9.20 -9.57 20.92
N ARG A 393 -9.30 -8.24 20.85
CA ARG A 393 -9.09 -7.35 22.00
C ARG A 393 -10.08 -6.20 21.90
N SER A 394 -10.58 -5.76 23.05
CA SER A 394 -11.35 -4.54 23.14
C SER A 394 -10.44 -3.36 23.37
N ASP A 395 -10.83 -2.18 22.87
CA ASP A 395 -10.12 -0.93 23.16
C ASP A 395 -10.23 -0.50 24.64
N LEU A 396 -11.09 -1.18 25.41
CA LEU A 396 -11.15 -1.08 26.86
C LEU A 396 -10.16 -2.10 27.45
N VAL A 397 -9.29 -1.65 28.37
CA VAL A 397 -8.27 -2.39 29.16
C VAL A 397 -6.84 -2.40 28.52
N ASP A 398 -5.75 -1.89 29.13
CA ASP A 398 -5.51 -1.25 30.44
C ASP A 398 -4.36 -0.22 30.37
N LYS A 399 -4.50 0.93 31.05
CA LYS A 399 -3.38 1.87 31.31
C LYS A 399 -2.76 1.70 32.70
N ASP A 400 -3.21 0.74 33.50
CA ASP A 400 -2.75 0.57 34.90
C ASP A 400 -2.41 -0.89 35.25
N GLU A 401 -1.39 -1.47 34.61
CA GLU A 401 -0.56 -2.52 35.26
C GLU A 401 0.95 -2.39 34.97
N LEU A 402 1.39 -1.26 34.39
CA LEU A 402 2.81 -0.95 34.18
C LEU A 402 3.16 0.45 34.69
N SER A 403 3.01 0.65 36.00
CA SER A 403 4.01 1.30 36.85
C SER A 403 3.36 1.71 38.17
N GLY A 404 3.83 1.10 39.25
CA GLY A 404 3.72 1.72 40.58
C GLY A 404 4.53 3.01 40.59
N ARG A 405 3.95 4.11 40.13
CA ARG A 405 4.39 5.48 40.40
C ARG A 405 3.17 6.38 40.51
N ASN A 406 2.76 6.60 41.75
CA ASN A 406 1.96 7.76 42.15
C ASN A 406 2.56 9.03 41.53
N THR A 407 1.95 9.55 40.46
CA THR A 407 2.12 10.95 40.08
C THR A 407 0.79 11.65 40.30
N SER A 408 0.65 12.23 41.48
CA SER A 408 -0.32 13.26 41.78
C SER A 408 -0.35 14.28 40.64
N ARG A 409 -1.50 14.44 39.99
CA ARG A 409 -1.77 15.60 39.12
C ARG A 409 -1.57 16.86 39.96
N ARG A 410 -0.50 17.62 39.71
CA ARG A 410 -0.40 19.00 40.19
C ARG A 410 -1.37 19.84 39.37
N TYR A 411 -2.53 20.08 39.96
CA TYR A 411 -3.41 21.19 39.60
C TYR A 411 -2.63 22.49 39.82
N ALA A 412 -2.62 23.39 38.83
CA ALA A 412 -2.11 24.74 38.98
C ALA A 412 -3.28 25.65 39.39
N PRO A 413 -3.28 26.30 40.57
CA PRO A 413 -4.27 27.31 40.88
C PRO A 413 -3.75 28.68 40.44
N ALA A 414 -4.52 29.37 39.61
CA ALA A 414 -4.48 30.82 39.54
C ALA A 414 -5.62 31.36 40.41
N LEU A 415 -5.23 32.18 41.39
CA LEU A 415 -5.94 33.32 41.98
C LEU A 415 -7.42 33.11 42.37
N ASP A 416 -7.69 33.06 43.67
CA ASP A 416 -8.38 34.15 44.36
C ASP A 416 -8.18 34.06 45.87
N GLN A 417 -7.88 35.22 46.47
CA GLN A 417 -7.84 35.45 47.90
C GLN A 417 -9.25 35.84 48.35
N GLN A 418 -9.80 35.14 49.35
CA GLN A 418 -10.43 35.70 50.56
C GLN A 418 -11.25 34.64 51.31
N ASP A 419 -11.09 34.67 52.63
CA ASP A 419 -12.03 34.27 53.70
C ASP A 419 -12.46 32.80 53.77
N GLU A 420 -12.60 32.11 54.90
CA GLU A 420 -12.45 32.34 56.34
C GLU A 420 -12.50 30.93 56.98
N HIS A 421 -12.26 30.81 58.29
CA HIS A 421 -12.25 29.59 59.09
C HIS A 421 -13.23 28.46 58.68
N PHE A 422 -12.73 27.22 58.56
CA PHE A 422 -13.56 26.02 58.59
C PHE A 422 -13.05 24.99 59.60
N ASP A 423 -13.91 24.69 60.58
CA ASP A 423 -13.70 23.81 61.73
C ASP A 423 -13.80 22.33 61.34
N GLU A 424 -12.83 21.53 61.78
CA GLU A 424 -12.57 20.15 61.33
C GLU A 424 -13.44 19.10 62.04
N ARG A 425 -14.67 19.45 62.44
CA ARG A 425 -15.53 18.58 63.27
C ARG A 425 -17.01 18.58 62.91
N THR A 426 -17.34 18.43 61.63
CA THR A 426 -18.67 17.93 61.26
C THR A 426 -18.66 17.41 59.84
N LEU A 427 -18.52 16.09 59.65
CA LEU A 427 -19.10 15.30 58.53
C LEU A 427 -18.61 13.85 58.59
N VAL A 428 -19.04 13.13 59.63
CA VAL A 428 -19.15 11.66 59.55
C VAL A 428 -20.59 11.33 59.88
N LYS A 429 -21.46 11.38 58.86
CA LYS A 429 -22.71 10.62 58.77
C LYS A 429 -23.29 10.86 57.38
N ASN A 430 -23.47 9.75 56.64
CA ASN A 430 -24.04 9.60 55.31
C ASN A 430 -23.04 9.74 54.14
N PHE A 431 -22.05 8.84 54.09
CA PHE A 431 -21.37 8.55 52.82
C PHE A 431 -22.23 7.54 52.05
N VAL A 432 -23.00 8.03 51.07
CA VAL A 432 -23.59 7.18 50.04
C VAL A 432 -22.53 7.06 48.94
N PRO A 433 -22.06 5.85 48.57
CA PRO A 433 -21.11 5.72 47.48
C PRO A 433 -21.74 6.36 46.23
N PRO A 434 -21.00 7.17 45.46
CA PRO A 434 -21.52 7.74 44.23
C PRO A 434 -22.01 6.60 43.32
N PRO A 435 -23.09 6.81 42.53
CA PRO A 435 -23.50 5.84 41.54
C PRO A 435 -22.31 5.50 40.63
N PRO A 436 -22.22 4.26 40.12
CA PRO A 436 -21.13 3.88 39.24
C PRO A 436 -21.01 4.90 38.10
N PRO A 437 -19.78 5.28 37.71
CA PRO A 437 -19.59 6.29 36.68
C PRO A 437 -20.31 5.85 35.41
N VAL A 438 -21.15 6.75 34.87
CA VAL A 438 -21.80 6.52 33.57
C VAL A 438 -20.69 6.34 32.54
N LEU A 439 -20.66 5.16 31.90
CA LEU A 439 -19.69 4.87 30.86
C LEU A 439 -19.79 5.91 29.75
N SER A 440 -18.65 6.29 29.17
CA SER A 440 -18.66 7.11 27.96
C SER A 440 -19.48 6.39 26.86
N PRO A 441 -20.10 7.10 25.91
CA PRO A 441 -20.84 6.45 24.82
C PRO A 441 -20.03 5.36 24.11
N ARG A 442 -18.73 5.61 23.90
CA ARG A 442 -17.79 4.63 23.33
C ARG A 442 -17.56 3.42 24.25
N SER A 443 -17.40 3.64 25.55
CA SER A 443 -17.22 2.55 26.51
C SER A 443 -18.48 1.68 26.64
N GLN A 444 -19.65 2.29 26.59
CA GLN A 444 -20.92 1.57 26.56
C GLN A 444 -21.08 0.75 25.27
N GLU A 445 -20.71 1.32 24.11
CA GLU A 445 -20.72 0.62 22.83
C GLU A 445 -19.82 -0.62 22.84
N ILE A 446 -18.59 -0.50 23.36
CA ILE A 446 -17.67 -1.65 23.47
C ILE A 446 -18.21 -2.70 24.43
N THR A 447 -18.74 -2.30 25.59
CA THR A 447 -19.35 -3.23 26.56
C THR A 447 -20.55 -3.97 25.94
N ASN A 448 -21.35 -3.28 25.11
CA ASN A 448 -22.46 -3.89 24.38
C ASN A 448 -21.96 -4.90 23.33
N LEU A 449 -20.90 -4.60 22.59
CA LEU A 449 -20.28 -5.54 21.64
C LEU A 449 -19.82 -6.81 22.36
N GLU A 450 -19.08 -6.65 23.46
CA GLU A 450 -18.56 -7.76 24.25
C GLU A 450 -19.68 -8.66 24.79
N SER A 451 -20.82 -8.06 25.20
CA SER A 451 -21.99 -8.82 25.66
C SER A 451 -22.59 -9.74 24.58
N CYS A 452 -22.32 -9.43 23.30
CA CYS A 452 -22.71 -10.23 22.13
C CYS A 452 -21.58 -11.15 21.63
N GLY A 453 -20.44 -11.23 22.34
CA GLY A 453 -19.27 -11.99 21.90
C GLY A 453 -18.51 -11.34 20.72
N LEU A 454 -18.77 -10.05 20.46
CA LEU A 454 -18.16 -9.24 19.41
C LEU A 454 -17.07 -8.34 19.98
N TYR A 455 -16.09 -8.00 19.16
CA TYR A 455 -14.95 -7.19 19.59
C TYR A 455 -14.72 -5.98 18.69
N SER A 456 -14.12 -4.93 19.25
CA SER A 456 -13.78 -3.72 18.51
C SER A 456 -12.60 -3.92 17.55
N ASN A 457 -11.69 -4.86 17.86
CA ASN A 457 -10.48 -5.15 17.09
C ASN A 457 -10.19 -6.65 17.01
N TYR A 458 -9.40 -7.05 16.01
CA TYR A 458 -8.87 -8.41 15.88
C TYR A 458 -7.51 -8.43 15.20
N THR A 459 -6.76 -9.50 15.44
CA THR A 459 -5.62 -9.91 14.63
C THR A 459 -5.83 -11.36 14.23
N ALA A 460 -5.78 -11.65 12.93
CA ALA A 460 -5.78 -13.02 12.44
C ALA A 460 -4.32 -13.49 12.29
N ILE A 461 -4.05 -14.69 12.79
CA ILE A 461 -2.72 -15.27 12.91
C ILE A 461 -2.71 -16.57 12.11
N LEU A 462 -1.74 -16.71 11.20
CA LEU A 462 -1.51 -17.93 10.44
C LEU A 462 -0.07 -18.38 10.65
N ARG A 463 0.14 -19.63 11.03
CA ARG A 463 1.46 -20.18 11.31
C ARG A 463 1.86 -21.18 10.23
N SER A 464 3.11 -21.11 9.81
CA SER A 464 3.81 -22.18 9.10
C SER A 464 4.85 -22.81 10.03
N ALA A 465 5.54 -23.86 9.55
CA ALA A 465 6.63 -24.48 10.29
C ALA A 465 7.77 -23.51 10.69
N THR A 466 7.92 -22.39 9.98
CA THR A 466 9.08 -21.49 10.14
C THR A 466 8.72 -20.04 10.46
N GLN A 467 7.47 -19.63 10.28
CA GLN A 467 7.06 -18.23 10.41
C GLN A 467 5.63 -18.09 10.93
N THR A 468 5.39 -17.04 11.70
CA THR A 468 4.04 -16.61 12.06
C THR A 468 3.68 -15.35 11.30
N TRP A 469 2.56 -15.38 10.59
CA TRP A 469 2.00 -14.25 9.85
C TRP A 469 0.78 -13.71 10.55
N ASN A 470 0.64 -12.39 10.52
CA ASN A 470 -0.39 -11.68 11.25
C ASN A 470 -1.01 -10.60 10.34
N ILE A 471 -2.33 -10.48 10.39
CA ILE A 471 -3.07 -9.38 9.76
C ILE A 471 -4.01 -8.74 10.79
N SER A 472 -3.95 -7.42 10.93
CA SER A 472 -4.82 -6.64 11.83
C SER A 472 -6.13 -6.22 11.16
N GLN A 473 -7.09 -5.70 11.96
CA GLN A 473 -8.38 -5.28 11.42
C GLN A 473 -8.32 -4.17 10.35
N ASP A 474 -7.25 -3.38 10.32
CA ASP A 474 -6.97 -2.36 9.30
C ASP A 474 -6.21 -2.92 8.10
N GLY A 475 -6.00 -4.24 8.02
CA GLY A 475 -5.40 -4.91 6.87
C GLY A 475 -3.86 -4.87 6.84
N ARG A 476 -3.21 -4.34 7.88
CA ARG A 476 -1.73 -4.36 7.96
C ARG A 476 -1.24 -5.79 8.10
N LEU A 477 -0.29 -6.19 7.26
CA LEU A 477 0.32 -7.52 7.27
C LEU A 477 1.73 -7.45 7.88
N TRP A 478 2.09 -8.40 8.74
CA TRP A 478 3.45 -8.54 9.23
C TRP A 478 3.81 -9.97 9.63
N ARG A 479 5.11 -10.24 9.72
CA ARG A 479 5.66 -11.52 10.17
C ARG A 479 6.28 -11.37 11.56
N THR A 480 6.25 -12.44 12.33
CA THR A 480 7.02 -12.62 13.56
C THR A 480 7.78 -13.95 13.49
N PRO A 481 8.94 -14.06 14.19
CA PRO A 481 9.65 -15.33 14.31
C PRO A 481 8.77 -16.48 14.78
#